data_AF-A0A0F8YL87-F1
#
_entry.id   AF-A0A0F8YL87-F1
#
_cell.length_a   1.000
_cell.length_b   1.000
_cell.length_c   1.000
_cell.angle_alpha   90.00
_cell.angle_beta   90.00
_cell.angle_gamma   90.00
#
_symmetry.space_group_name_H-M   'P 1'
#
loop_
_entity.id
_entity.type
_entity.pdbx_description
1 polymer ?
#
loop_
_entity_poly.entity_id
_entity_poly.type
_entity_poly.pdbx_seq_one_letter_code
_entity_poly.pdbx_strand_id
1 'polypeptide(L)' 'MPATDLPLLIDAALAAGDIARKHWRQDPQVWDKSDASPVSEADLAVDKHLRKTLTAARAG' A
#
# COMPACT_ATOMS: atom_id res chain seq x y z
N MET A 1 5.38 6.93 -18.84
CA MET A 1 4.07 6.81 -18.16
C MET A 1 3.10 7.74 -18.88
N PRO A 2 1.92 7.29 -19.34
CA PRO A 2 0.95 8.21 -19.91
C PRO A 2 0.66 9.33 -18.90
N ALA A 3 0.44 10.55 -19.37
CA ALA A 3 0.36 11.75 -18.52
C ALA A 3 -0.71 11.67 -17.40
N THR A 4 -1.65 10.73 -17.50
CA THR A 4 -2.71 10.44 -16.53
C THR A 4 -2.27 9.60 -15.32
N ASP A 5 -1.09 8.98 -15.38
CA ASP A 5 -0.66 8.00 -14.37
C ASP A 5 0.02 8.67 -13.18
N LEU A 6 0.74 9.76 -13.42
CA LEU A 6 1.46 10.46 -12.36
C LEU A 6 0.52 10.99 -11.27
N PRO A 7 -0.59 11.70 -11.58
CA PRO A 7 -1.54 12.11 -10.55
C PRO A 7 -2.14 10.92 -9.78
N LEU A 8 -2.52 9.86 -10.49
CA LEU A 8 -3.04 8.64 -9.87
C LEU A 8 -2.06 8.01 -8.88
N LEU A 9 -0.77 7.91 -9.25
CA LEU A 9 0.26 7.33 -8.40
C LEU A 9 0.53 8.21 -7.16
N ILE A 10 0.51 9.53 -7.31
CA ILE A 10 0.64 10.47 -6.20
C ILE A 10 -0.52 10.27 -5.22
N ASP A 11 -1.76 10.28 -5.69
CA ASP A 11 -2.94 10.14 -4.84
C ASP A 11 -2.95 8.79 -4.12
N ALA A 12 -2.63 7.70 -4.82
CA ALA A 12 -2.54 6.37 -4.23
C ALA A 12 -1.43 6.27 -3.17
N ALA A 13 -0.28 6.91 -3.40
CA ALA A 13 0.83 6.92 -2.44
C ALA A 13 0.50 7.74 -1.19
N LEU A 14 -0.17 8.88 -1.33
CA LEU A 14 -0.63 9.70 -0.21
C LEU A 14 -1.62 8.92 0.67
N ALA A 15 -2.61 8.28 0.06
CA ALA A 15 -3.59 7.47 0.76
C ALA A 15 -2.97 6.23 1.45
N ALA A 16 -2.01 5.57 0.80
CA ALA A 16 -1.23 4.50 1.42
C ALA A 16 -0.43 5.00 2.63
N GLY A 17 0.17 6.19 2.55
CA GLY A 17 0.85 6.83 3.67
C GLY A 17 -0.07 7.08 4.86
N ASP A 18 -1.30 7.52 4.62
CA ASP A 18 -2.32 7.67 5.68
C ASP A 18 -2.70 6.34 6.36
N ILE A 19 -2.74 5.25 5.60
CA ILE A 19 -2.97 3.91 6.15
C ILE A 19 -1.77 3.51 7.02
N ALA A 20 -0.55 3.59 6.49
CA ALA A 20 0.66 3.23 7.23
C ALA A 20 0.80 4.03 8.53
N ARG A 21 0.50 5.33 8.51
CA ARG A 21 0.52 6.19 9.70
C ARG A 21 -0.38 5.70 10.83
N LYS A 22 -1.51 5.05 10.54
CA LYS A 22 -2.42 4.52 11.57
C LYS A 22 -1.82 3.35 12.36
N HIS A 23 -0.88 2.62 11.78
CA HIS A 23 -0.20 1.51 12.44
C HIS A 23 1.11 1.94 13.13
N TRP A 24 1.57 3.18 12.91
CA TRP A 24 2.79 3.69 13.53
C TRP A 24 2.67 3.74 15.06
N ARG A 25 3.62 3.08 15.74
CA ARG A 25 3.66 2.92 17.21
C ARG A 25 2.42 2.24 17.80
N GLN A 26 1.67 1.48 17.01
CA GLN A 26 0.52 0.68 17.47
C GLN A 26 0.85 -0.82 17.63
N ASP A 27 2.13 -1.19 17.62
CA ASP A 27 2.60 -2.58 17.71
C ASP A 27 1.88 -3.52 16.73
N PRO A 28 1.92 -3.23 15.41
CA PRO A 28 1.21 -4.04 14.41
C PRO A 28 1.76 -5.45 14.39
N GLN A 29 0.89 -6.42 14.12
CA GLN A 29 1.31 -7.81 13.96
C GLN A 29 2.34 -7.92 12.81
N VAL A 30 3.41 -8.68 13.06
CA VAL A 30 4.47 -8.97 12.10
C VAL A 30 4.53 -10.46 11.83
N TRP A 31 4.76 -10.82 10.58
CA TRP A 31 5.01 -12.17 10.12
C TRP A 31 6.32 -12.21 9.34
N ASP A 32 7.06 -13.31 9.45
CA ASP A 32 8.22 -13.57 8.62
C ASP A 32 7.82 -14.32 7.35
N LYS A 33 8.29 -13.85 6.19
CA LYS A 33 8.16 -14.59 4.92
C LYS A 33 9.13 -15.77 4.88
N SER A 34 9.01 -16.61 3.85
CA SER A 34 9.90 -17.77 3.66
C SER A 34 11.38 -17.43 3.55
N ASP A 35 11.70 -16.20 3.14
CA ASP A 35 13.05 -15.64 3.07
C ASP A 35 13.46 -14.86 4.35
N ALA A 36 12.69 -15.00 5.43
CA ALA A 36 12.84 -14.30 6.72
C ALA A 36 12.74 -12.76 6.62
N SER A 37 12.19 -12.22 5.53
CA SER A 37 11.88 -10.79 5.47
C SER A 37 10.56 -10.51 6.23
N PRO A 38 10.53 -9.49 7.10
CA PRO A 38 9.34 -9.17 7.88
C PRO A 38 8.27 -8.51 6.99
N VAL A 39 7.02 -8.82 7.28
CA VAL A 39 5.84 -8.10 6.78
C VAL A 39 4.90 -7.82 7.94
N SER A 40 4.39 -6.59 8.01
CA SER A 40 3.48 -6.16 9.05
C SER A 40 2.04 -6.06 8.55
N GLU A 41 1.10 -5.91 9.49
CA GLU A 41 -0.30 -5.61 9.18
C GLU A 41 -0.41 -4.32 8.34
N ALA A 42 0.46 -3.35 8.61
CA ALA A 42 0.52 -2.09 7.87
C ALA A 42 0.88 -2.33 6.38
N ASP A 43 1.87 -3.18 6.12
CA ASP A 43 2.30 -3.51 4.74
C ASP A 43 1.17 -4.19 3.96
N LEU A 44 0.46 -5.12 4.61
CA LEU A 44 -0.68 -5.82 3.99
C LEU A 44 -1.87 -4.88 3.74
N ALA A 45 -2.14 -3.95 4.66
CA ALA A 45 -3.19 -2.95 4.50
C ALA A 45 -2.87 -1.98 3.34
N VAL A 46 -1.62 -1.54 3.24
CA VAL A 46 -1.11 -0.71 2.15
C VAL A 46 -1.20 -1.46 0.82
N ASP A 47 -0.72 -2.70 0.73
CA ASP A 47 -0.79 -3.51 -0.49
C ASP A 47 -2.24 -3.67 -0.97
N LYS A 48 -3.15 -4.01 -0.05
CA LYS A 48 -4.58 -4.16 -0.36
C LYS A 48 -5.18 -2.87 -0.93
N HIS A 49 -4.81 -1.72 -0.37
CA HIS A 49 -5.26 -0.42 -0.87
C HIS A 49 -4.71 -0.12 -2.26
N LEU A 50 -3.39 -0.22 -2.44
CA LEU A 50 -2.72 0.08 -3.71
C LEU A 50 -3.23 -0.84 -4.82
N ARG A 51 -3.29 -2.15 -4.56
CA ARG A 51 -3.80 -3.14 -5.52
C ARG A 51 -5.23 -2.81 -5.94
N LYS A 52 -6.12 -2.49 -4.99
CA LYS A 52 -7.50 -2.10 -5.31
C LYS A 52 -7.56 -0.82 -6.15
N THR A 53 -6.88 0.23 -5.73
CA THR A 53 -6.96 1.55 -6.37
C THR A 53 -6.36 1.54 -7.77
N LEU A 54 -5.16 1.00 -7.93
CA LEU A 54 -4.41 1.07 -9.18
C LEU A 54 -4.98 0.12 -10.24
N THR A 55 -5.43 -1.08 -9.86
CA THR A 55 -6.05 -2.01 -10.82
C THR A 55 -7.41 -1.54 -11.29
N ALA A 56 -8.23 -0.95 -10.41
CA ALA A 56 -9.52 -0.38 -10.79
C ALA A 56 -9.37 0.78 -11.79
N ALA A 57 -8.32 1.60 -11.67
CA ALA A 57 -8.01 2.67 -12.60
C ALA A 57 -7.50 2.19 -13.98
N ARG A 58 -7.30 0.88 -14.14
CA ARG A 58 -6.78 0.24 -15.36
C ARG A 58 -7.64 -0.92 -15.84
N ALA A 59 -8.91 -0.98 -15.42
CA ALA A 59 -9.87 -1.92 -15.96
C ALA A 59 -10.13 -1.59 -17.44
N GLY A 60 -9.35 -2.22 -18.32
CA GLY A 60 -9.37 -2.08 -19.78
C GLY A 60 -8.80 -3.34 -20.40
#